data_AF-E9E7C5-F1
#
_entry.id   AF-E9E7C5-F1
#
_cell.length_a   1.000
_cell.length_b   1.000
_cell.length_c   1.000
_cell.angle_alpha   90.00
_cell.angle_beta   90.00
_cell.angle_gamma   90.00
#
_symmetry.space_group_name_H-M   'P 1'
#
loop_
_entity.id
_entity.type
_entity.pdbx_description
1 polymer ?
#
loop_
_entity_poly.entity_id
_entity_poly.type
_entity_poly.pdbx_seq_one_letter_code
_entity_poly.pdbx_strand_id
1 'polypeptide(L)'
;MISTSSLVAACGLLAHVAAQTTNSTVRAAVVFVNHGETTPNLISDHVILTPNGAQQMQRLGAAFRNRYLGGSASNTTASSNSTDTAPIQSLPTDSIDNTQMAIMAATQEWSTSSAAAFMQGFYPPNPNTSYVGHNLVLDSNTTDYPLNGYQYAHIITYPNSDSNSVAIEGYEACTAWQSHMSQNLSQSPEINQRVNDKAYFYTKLFSNDPMQGSLPAGQATYLNAEEIYNFVDFNYAYNETVHKGLQDPNGTLSVLQNNAFSLEQSKTSYSGNMNKDDPLNVLYSIAGRTLANKVTDQFSTFLATSGTRGKLTFMFGSSRSLMAFFGASGLMNDQNAAASPFSQLPKPGSAIAFELISESDHSSSTDSLQVRFSYRPSADSGDQFSTYPLFGSGFGGAAMSYTSFLRKMNEISTTASEWCTICSPGTTSTFCLTPNLPDNQISGSSSSAISPAVAGVLGAVLMAVLIACVTAGFIALGGWRFSRNGRQDGGPAGSAAGGFKGNDKMAGDADVTVSNAGRNEERVGSWELRDGGRGTYTSPFGSDIVTSEFAQRTRAMDEDGVSVTGAPVNARESV
;
A
#
# COMPACT_ATOMS: atom_id res chain seq x y z
N MET A 1 -14.79 -13.83 -78.33
CA MET A 1 -14.98 -12.47 -77.80
C MET A 1 -14.73 -12.52 -76.30
N ILE A 2 -13.68 -11.82 -75.82
CA ILE A 2 -13.58 -10.96 -74.60
C ILE A 2 -14.12 -11.59 -73.29
N SER A 3 -13.45 -11.66 -72.13
CA SER A 3 -12.26 -10.97 -71.59
C SER A 3 -11.68 -11.79 -70.44
N THR A 4 -10.37 -11.69 -70.26
CA THR A 4 -9.60 -12.06 -69.08
C THR A 4 -9.70 -11.01 -67.97
N SER A 5 -9.74 -11.52 -66.74
CA SER A 5 -9.01 -11.09 -65.53
C SER A 5 -8.94 -9.62 -65.14
N SER A 6 -9.51 -9.31 -63.97
CA SER A 6 -8.96 -8.33 -63.02
C SER A 6 -9.18 -8.81 -61.59
N LEU A 7 -8.12 -9.34 -60.99
CA LEU A 7 -7.94 -9.47 -59.54
C LEU A 7 -7.73 -8.06 -58.97
N VAL A 8 -8.55 -7.66 -57.99
CA VAL A 8 -8.23 -6.51 -57.13
C VAL A 8 -7.81 -7.06 -55.77
N ALA A 9 -6.51 -6.96 -55.50
CA ALA A 9 -5.91 -7.23 -54.22
C ALA A 9 -6.31 -6.14 -53.22
N ALA A 10 -7.08 -6.49 -52.19
CA ALA A 10 -7.27 -5.65 -51.02
C ALA A 10 -6.04 -5.82 -50.11
N CYS A 11 -5.10 -4.89 -50.18
CA CYS A 11 -4.04 -4.77 -49.19
C CYS A 11 -4.66 -4.39 -47.84
N GLY A 12 -4.78 -5.37 -46.95
CA GLY A 12 -4.96 -5.11 -45.53
C GLY A 12 -3.71 -4.46 -44.96
N LEU A 13 -3.80 -3.19 -44.58
CA LEU A 13 -2.86 -2.59 -43.63
C LEU A 13 -3.16 -3.19 -42.25
N LEU A 14 -2.66 -4.40 -42.01
CA LEU A 14 -2.38 -4.86 -40.66
C LEU A 14 -1.19 -4.04 -40.18
N ALA A 15 -1.46 -2.93 -39.49
CA ALA A 15 -0.48 -2.33 -38.61
C ALA A 15 -0.22 -3.35 -37.49
N HIS A 16 0.75 -4.24 -37.69
CA HIS A 16 1.45 -4.88 -36.59
C HIS A 16 2.15 -3.77 -35.82
N VAL A 17 1.47 -3.23 -34.81
CA VAL A 17 2.15 -2.47 -33.75
C VAL A 17 2.99 -3.50 -33.01
N ALA A 18 4.24 -3.64 -33.43
CA ALA A 18 5.25 -4.24 -32.60
C ALA A 18 5.21 -3.48 -31.26
N ALA A 19 4.99 -4.20 -30.16
CA ALA A 19 5.18 -3.65 -28.83
C ALA A 19 6.62 -3.13 -28.77
N GLN A 20 6.80 -1.82 -28.85
CA GLN A 20 8.11 -1.22 -28.69
C GLN A 20 8.54 -1.48 -27.25
N THR A 21 9.57 -2.30 -27.08
CA THR A 21 10.35 -2.39 -25.85
C THR A 21 11.14 -1.09 -25.71
N THR A 22 10.47 -0.02 -25.30
CA THR A 22 11.14 1.19 -24.83
C THR A 22 11.66 0.92 -23.43
N ASN A 23 12.91 1.27 -23.17
CA ASN A 23 13.53 1.25 -21.84
C ASN A 23 12.81 2.25 -20.93
N SER A 24 11.65 1.88 -20.40
CA SER A 24 10.85 2.73 -19.53
C SER A 24 11.44 2.71 -18.12
N THR A 25 11.77 3.88 -17.58
CA THR A 25 12.29 4.02 -16.21
C THR A 25 11.13 4.10 -15.22
N VAL A 26 11.17 3.32 -14.14
CA VAL A 26 10.17 3.42 -13.06
C VAL A 26 10.52 4.60 -12.17
N ARG A 27 9.57 5.51 -12.00
CA ARG A 27 9.71 6.75 -11.22
C ARG A 27 9.15 6.60 -9.81
N ALA A 28 8.00 5.94 -9.71
CA ALA A 28 7.36 5.59 -8.46
C ALA A 28 6.55 4.30 -8.58
N ALA A 29 6.34 3.60 -7.48
CA ALA A 29 5.46 2.44 -7.42
C ALA A 29 4.60 2.42 -6.16
N VAL A 30 3.35 1.98 -6.31
CA VAL A 30 2.43 1.69 -5.22
C VAL A 30 2.06 0.22 -5.30
N VAL A 31 2.29 -0.52 -4.23
CA VAL A 31 2.13 -1.96 -4.16
C VAL A 31 1.18 -2.32 -3.03
N PHE A 32 0.16 -3.09 -3.34
CA PHE A 32 -0.69 -3.72 -2.34
C PHE A 32 -0.36 -5.21 -2.27
N VAL A 33 -0.16 -5.69 -1.06
CA VAL A 33 0.34 -7.03 -0.75
C VAL A 33 -0.67 -7.74 0.13
N ASN A 34 -1.13 -8.91 -0.31
CA ASN A 34 -1.83 -9.86 0.53
C ASN A 34 -0.86 -10.47 1.54
N HIS A 35 -1.28 -10.62 2.79
CA HIS A 35 -0.49 -11.22 3.84
C HIS A 35 -0.01 -12.65 3.50
N GLY A 36 1.02 -13.10 4.22
CA GLY A 36 1.47 -14.50 4.16
C GLY A 36 0.48 -15.44 4.85
N GLU A 37 0.69 -16.74 4.75
CA GLU A 37 -0.17 -17.74 5.38
C GLU A 37 -0.32 -17.49 6.89
N THR A 38 -1.55 -17.54 7.38
CA THR A 38 -1.89 -17.35 8.80
C THR A 38 -2.50 -18.61 9.40
N THR A 39 -2.52 -18.70 10.73
CA THR A 39 -3.37 -19.67 11.41
C THR A 39 -4.84 -19.43 11.06
N PRO A 40 -5.66 -20.46 10.79
CA PRO A 40 -7.06 -20.27 10.45
C PRO A 40 -7.90 -19.69 11.60
N ASN A 41 -8.79 -18.73 11.28
CA ASN A 41 -9.68 -18.10 12.26
C ASN A 41 -10.68 -19.08 12.90
N LEU A 42 -10.93 -20.24 12.28
CA LEU A 42 -11.86 -21.26 12.81
C LEU A 42 -11.32 -22.03 14.04
N ILE A 43 -10.02 -21.96 14.31
CA ILE A 43 -9.38 -22.69 15.43
C ILE A 43 -8.65 -21.82 16.43
N SER A 44 -8.48 -20.53 16.13
CA SER A 44 -7.81 -19.60 17.02
C SER A 44 -8.51 -18.26 16.99
N ASP A 45 -8.87 -17.77 18.17
CA ASP A 45 -9.32 -16.39 18.38
C ASP A 45 -8.18 -15.39 18.16
N HIS A 46 -6.93 -15.88 18.08
CA HIS A 46 -5.73 -15.10 17.82
C HIS A 46 -5.03 -15.57 16.55
N VAL A 47 -5.20 -14.80 15.49
CA VAL A 47 -4.71 -15.10 14.15
C VAL A 47 -3.29 -14.56 14.01
N ILE A 48 -2.32 -15.44 13.80
CA ILE A 48 -0.91 -15.08 13.67
C ILE A 48 -0.35 -15.50 12.30
N LEU A 49 0.74 -14.84 11.89
CA LEU A 49 1.51 -15.25 10.72
C LEU A 49 2.25 -16.55 11.02
N THR A 50 2.12 -17.55 10.15
CA THR A 50 2.83 -18.83 10.33
C THR A 50 4.31 -18.69 9.93
N PRO A 51 5.19 -19.62 10.33
CA PRO A 51 6.56 -19.66 9.83
C PRO A 51 6.65 -19.77 8.31
N ASN A 52 5.73 -20.51 7.66
CA ASN A 52 5.65 -20.57 6.20
C ASN A 52 5.19 -19.23 5.63
N GLY A 53 4.20 -18.58 6.25
CA GLY A 53 3.75 -17.24 5.90
C GLY A 53 4.87 -16.20 5.94
N ALA A 54 5.70 -16.23 6.98
CA ALA A 54 6.88 -15.36 7.07
C ALA A 54 7.87 -15.63 5.93
N GLN A 55 8.14 -16.89 5.60
CA GLN A 55 9.02 -17.25 4.48
C GLN A 55 8.44 -16.85 3.12
N GLN A 56 7.12 -16.98 2.92
CA GLN A 56 6.42 -16.48 1.74
C GLN A 56 6.64 -14.97 1.60
N MET A 57 6.40 -14.20 2.66
CA MET A 57 6.59 -12.75 2.63
C MET A 57 8.04 -12.35 2.37
N GLN A 58 9.01 -13.06 2.97
CA GLN A 58 10.43 -12.85 2.72
C GLN A 58 10.81 -13.15 1.25
N ARG A 59 10.29 -14.23 0.65
CA ARG A 59 10.49 -14.53 -0.78
C ARG A 59 9.86 -13.45 -1.67
N LEU A 60 8.66 -12.98 -1.33
CA LEU A 60 8.01 -11.91 -2.07
C LEU A 60 8.82 -10.61 -1.98
N GLY A 61 9.33 -10.27 -0.81
CA GLY A 61 10.24 -9.14 -0.61
C GLY A 61 11.48 -9.25 -1.50
N ALA A 62 12.10 -10.43 -1.57
CA ALA A 62 13.23 -10.67 -2.46
C ALA A 62 12.86 -10.54 -3.95
N ALA A 63 11.66 -10.96 -4.35
CA ALA A 63 11.16 -10.75 -5.70
C ALA A 63 11.02 -9.25 -6.03
N PHE A 64 10.48 -8.45 -5.12
CA PHE A 64 10.42 -6.99 -5.29
C PHE A 64 11.79 -6.33 -5.21
N ARG A 65 12.74 -6.86 -4.42
CA ARG A 65 14.13 -6.39 -4.41
C ARG A 65 14.74 -6.53 -5.80
N ASN A 66 14.64 -7.72 -6.38
CA ASN A 66 15.12 -7.99 -7.74
C ASN A 66 14.46 -7.07 -8.77
N ARG A 67 13.19 -6.74 -8.55
CA ARG A 67 12.44 -5.82 -9.40
C ARG A 67 12.92 -4.37 -9.31
N TYR A 68 12.86 -3.78 -8.12
CA TYR A 68 12.99 -2.33 -7.95
C TYR A 68 14.40 -1.88 -7.56
N LEU A 69 15.21 -2.78 -7.00
CA LEU A 69 16.59 -2.52 -6.58
C LEU A 69 17.61 -3.29 -7.43
N GLY A 70 17.17 -4.31 -8.16
CA GLY A 70 18.01 -5.11 -9.04
C GLY A 70 18.42 -4.33 -10.30
N GLY A 71 19.72 -4.17 -10.48
CA GLY A 71 20.34 -3.60 -11.68
C GLY A 71 20.79 -2.16 -11.51
N SER A 72 22.12 -1.96 -11.43
CA SER A 72 22.69 -0.82 -12.14
C SER A 72 22.28 -0.97 -13.61
N ALA A 73 21.89 0.11 -14.28
CA ALA A 73 21.61 0.16 -15.72
C ALA A 73 22.84 -0.20 -16.61
N SER A 74 23.84 -0.89 -16.06
CA SER A 74 25.11 -1.24 -16.65
C SER A 74 25.44 -2.70 -16.29
N ASN A 75 25.50 -3.56 -17.30
CA ASN A 75 26.02 -4.93 -17.27
C ASN A 75 25.16 -6.09 -16.74
N THR A 76 23.90 -6.19 -17.16
CA THR A 76 23.32 -7.51 -17.41
C THR A 76 22.66 -7.54 -18.78
N THR A 77 23.07 -8.50 -19.60
CA THR A 77 22.33 -8.95 -20.79
C THR A 77 21.05 -9.67 -20.36
N ALA A 78 20.21 -8.99 -19.57
CA ALA A 78 18.89 -9.47 -19.22
C ALA A 78 18.08 -9.48 -20.51
N SER A 79 17.60 -10.67 -20.89
CA SER A 79 16.66 -10.83 -22.00
C SER A 79 15.55 -9.79 -21.86
N SER A 80 15.36 -8.98 -22.89
CA SER A 80 14.46 -7.82 -22.97
C SER A 80 12.95 -8.15 -22.85
N ASN A 81 12.61 -9.34 -22.34
CA ASN A 81 11.25 -9.86 -22.17
C ASN A 81 10.91 -10.24 -20.72
N SER A 82 11.82 -10.06 -19.76
CA SER A 82 11.50 -10.31 -18.35
C SER A 82 10.80 -9.10 -17.76
N THR A 83 9.51 -9.26 -17.44
CA THR A 83 8.75 -8.34 -16.59
C THR A 83 9.19 -8.40 -15.14
N ASP A 84 10.33 -9.02 -14.78
CA ASP A 84 10.75 -9.15 -13.38
C ASP A 84 11.69 -8.03 -12.92
N THR A 85 12.38 -7.33 -13.83
CA THR A 85 13.31 -6.23 -13.49
C THR A 85 12.78 -4.88 -13.96
N ALA A 86 12.65 -3.91 -13.05
CA ALA A 86 12.14 -2.58 -13.32
C ALA A 86 12.65 -1.58 -12.25
N PRO A 87 13.96 -1.26 -12.23
CA PRO A 87 14.55 -0.49 -11.13
C PRO A 87 13.91 0.88 -10.96
N ILE A 88 13.68 1.28 -9.71
CA ILE A 88 13.17 2.61 -9.37
C ILE A 88 14.32 3.61 -9.34
N GLN A 89 14.15 4.72 -10.05
CA GLN A 89 15.19 5.73 -10.16
C GLN A 89 15.62 6.29 -8.80
N SER A 90 16.92 6.20 -8.53
CA SER A 90 17.57 6.77 -7.34
C SER A 90 16.99 6.26 -6.01
N LEU A 91 16.46 5.04 -5.97
CA LEU A 91 16.13 4.35 -4.72
C LEU A 91 17.39 3.60 -4.21
N PRO A 92 17.83 3.81 -2.95
CA PRO A 92 19.04 3.16 -2.46
C PRO A 92 18.91 1.62 -2.44
N THR A 93 19.95 0.91 -2.88
CA THR A 93 19.94 -0.56 -3.03
C THR A 93 20.24 -1.31 -1.74
N ASP A 94 21.15 -0.76 -0.93
CA ASP A 94 21.74 -1.48 0.21
C ASP A 94 21.38 -0.87 1.56
N SER A 95 20.80 0.34 1.58
CA SER A 95 20.37 1.02 2.80
C SER A 95 18.90 1.44 2.71
N ILE A 96 18.11 1.24 3.76
CA ILE A 96 16.74 1.73 3.81
C ILE A 96 16.75 3.26 3.94
N ASP A 97 16.09 3.95 3.00
CA ASP A 97 15.72 5.36 3.16
C ASP A 97 14.22 5.47 3.44
N ASN A 98 13.88 5.53 4.73
CA ASN A 98 12.50 5.66 5.21
C ASN A 98 11.82 6.98 4.76
N THR A 99 12.56 7.96 4.22
CA THR A 99 11.95 9.21 3.71
C THR A 99 11.40 9.05 2.28
N GLN A 100 11.95 8.10 1.52
CA GLN A 100 11.54 7.80 0.15
C GLN A 100 10.45 6.72 0.07
N MET A 101 10.26 5.97 1.16
CA MET A 101 9.33 4.84 1.24
C MET A 101 8.17 5.11 2.21
N ALA A 102 7.01 4.51 1.93
CA ALA A 102 5.90 4.43 2.88
C ALA A 102 5.46 2.98 3.04
N ILE A 103 5.52 2.45 4.25
CA ILE A 103 5.16 1.06 4.54
C ILE A 103 3.97 1.08 5.48
N MET A 104 2.84 0.58 5.01
CA MET A 104 1.54 0.71 5.66
C MET A 104 0.97 -0.69 5.94
N ALA A 105 0.49 -0.93 7.15
CA ALA A 105 -0.15 -2.17 7.53
C ALA A 105 -1.40 -1.91 8.37
N ALA A 106 -2.29 -2.88 8.44
CA ALA A 106 -3.37 -2.87 9.42
C ALA A 106 -2.81 -3.26 10.81
N THR A 107 -3.57 -3.05 11.89
CA THR A 107 -3.07 -3.30 13.26
C THR A 107 -3.01 -4.77 13.65
N GLN A 108 -3.63 -5.67 12.87
CA GLN A 108 -3.62 -7.10 13.14
C GLN A 108 -2.20 -7.66 12.99
N GLU A 109 -1.83 -8.57 13.90
CA GLU A 109 -0.47 -9.11 14.00
C GLU A 109 0.03 -9.75 12.70
N TRP A 110 -0.84 -10.47 11.99
CA TRP A 110 -0.50 -11.09 10.72
C TRP A 110 -0.15 -10.07 9.62
N SER A 111 -0.76 -8.88 9.64
CA SER A 111 -0.51 -7.81 8.65
C SER A 111 0.84 -7.14 8.91
N THR A 112 1.09 -6.76 10.16
CA THR A 112 2.34 -6.10 10.57
C THR A 112 3.54 -7.04 10.50
N SER A 113 3.36 -8.30 10.90
CA SER A 113 4.40 -9.32 10.78
C SER A 113 4.70 -9.67 9.32
N SER A 114 3.69 -9.65 8.45
CA SER A 114 3.89 -9.83 7.01
C SER A 114 4.75 -8.70 6.43
N ALA A 115 4.49 -7.46 6.83
CA ALA A 115 5.30 -6.31 6.43
C ALA A 115 6.76 -6.45 6.90
N ALA A 116 6.97 -6.85 8.16
CA ALA A 116 8.31 -7.05 8.70
C ALA A 116 9.09 -8.17 7.97
N ALA A 117 8.45 -9.33 7.77
CA ALA A 117 9.06 -10.46 7.05
C ALA A 117 9.33 -10.11 5.57
N PHE A 118 8.43 -9.36 4.93
CA PHE A 118 8.64 -8.84 3.58
C PHE A 118 9.87 -7.94 3.52
N MET A 119 10.03 -7.02 4.47
CA MET A 119 11.17 -6.10 4.48
C MET A 119 12.51 -6.81 4.67
N GLN A 120 12.54 -7.95 5.36
CA GLN A 120 13.73 -8.83 5.42
C GLN A 120 14.09 -9.43 4.06
N GLY A 121 13.15 -9.58 3.14
CA GLY A 121 13.42 -9.96 1.75
C GLY A 121 13.81 -8.77 0.89
N PHE A 122 13.14 -7.64 1.07
CA PHE A 122 13.33 -6.44 0.25
C PHE A 122 14.67 -5.74 0.52
N TYR A 123 15.02 -5.58 1.80
CA TYR A 123 16.33 -5.17 2.30
C TYR A 123 16.86 -6.22 3.27
N PRO A 124 17.52 -7.28 2.77
CA PRO A 124 18.06 -8.32 3.63
C PRO A 124 19.12 -7.76 4.59
N PRO A 125 19.34 -8.42 5.74
CA PRO A 125 20.43 -8.08 6.65
C PRO A 125 21.76 -8.01 5.88
N ASN A 126 22.44 -6.88 5.98
CA ASN A 126 23.67 -6.65 5.23
C ASN A 126 24.74 -6.04 6.15
N PRO A 127 25.70 -6.83 6.62
CA PRO A 127 26.68 -6.34 7.57
C PRO A 127 27.62 -5.31 6.93
N ASN A 128 28.10 -4.35 7.72
CA ASN A 128 29.01 -3.27 7.31
C ASN A 128 28.41 -2.23 6.34
N THR A 129 27.08 -2.14 6.23
CA THR A 129 26.40 -1.13 5.37
C THR A 129 25.99 0.14 6.10
N SER A 130 26.01 0.13 7.44
CA SER A 130 25.60 1.28 8.23
C SER A 130 26.76 2.26 8.44
N TYR A 131 26.69 3.41 7.75
CA TYR A 131 27.58 4.55 8.03
C TYR A 131 27.41 5.09 9.46
N VAL A 132 26.28 4.82 10.10
CA VAL A 132 25.95 5.29 11.47
C VAL A 132 26.56 4.38 12.55
N GLY A 133 27.02 3.18 12.17
CA GLY A 133 27.69 2.22 13.06
C GLY A 133 29.14 2.56 13.41
N HIS A 134 29.72 3.55 12.72
CA HIS A 134 31.09 4.00 12.96
C HIS A 134 31.16 4.86 14.22
N ASN A 135 31.43 4.24 15.36
CA ASN A 135 31.77 4.98 16.58
C ASN A 135 33.22 5.48 16.49
N LEU A 136 33.39 6.64 15.87
CA LEU A 136 34.68 7.32 15.71
C LEU A 136 35.41 7.61 17.05
N VAL A 137 34.69 7.58 18.18
CA VAL A 137 35.28 7.81 19.52
C VAL A 137 35.94 6.54 20.07
N LEU A 138 35.48 5.36 19.66
CA LEU A 138 36.01 4.08 20.16
C LEU A 138 37.13 3.50 19.28
N ASP A 139 37.48 4.17 18.17
CA ASP A 139 38.43 3.69 17.15
C ASP A 139 38.16 2.23 16.69
N SER A 140 36.93 1.76 16.93
CA SER A 140 36.47 0.40 16.65
C SER A 140 35.41 0.47 15.56
N ASN A 141 35.75 -0.13 14.42
CA ASN A 141 34.96 -0.07 13.20
C ASN A 141 33.81 -1.10 13.18
N THR A 142 33.18 -1.40 14.33
CA THR A 142 32.55 -2.72 14.51
C THR A 142 31.12 -2.74 15.03
N THR A 143 30.44 -1.61 15.23
CA THR A 143 29.05 -1.65 15.74
C THR A 143 28.06 -1.71 14.58
N ASP A 144 27.67 -2.93 14.22
CA ASP A 144 26.58 -3.17 13.26
C ASP A 144 25.22 -3.23 13.96
N TYR A 145 24.14 -3.15 13.17
CA TYR A 145 22.82 -3.49 13.68
C TYR A 145 22.75 -4.98 14.07
N PRO A 146 21.93 -5.34 15.08
CA PRO A 146 21.68 -6.74 15.45
C PRO A 146 21.16 -7.58 14.26
N LEU A 147 21.09 -8.90 14.46
CA LEU A 147 20.63 -9.85 13.43
C LEU A 147 21.43 -9.75 12.12
N ASN A 148 22.75 -9.58 12.25
CA ASN A 148 23.70 -9.49 11.14
C ASN A 148 23.44 -8.29 10.19
N GLY A 149 23.27 -7.10 10.75
CA GLY A 149 23.05 -5.88 9.97
C GLY A 149 21.60 -5.73 9.50
N TYR A 150 20.62 -6.23 10.27
CA TYR A 150 19.21 -6.04 9.94
C TYR A 150 18.82 -4.57 10.04
N GLN A 151 18.16 -4.07 8.99
CA GLN A 151 17.76 -2.68 8.89
C GLN A 151 16.30 -2.49 9.30
N TYR A 152 16.02 -1.38 9.97
CA TYR A 152 14.71 -1.11 10.54
C TYR A 152 13.88 -0.23 9.61
N ALA A 153 12.99 -0.89 8.88
CA ALA A 153 11.96 -0.23 8.09
C ALA A 153 10.92 0.44 9.00
N HIS A 154 10.50 1.66 8.66
CA HIS A 154 9.43 2.35 9.39
C HIS A 154 8.06 1.87 8.90
N ILE A 155 7.52 0.86 9.59
CA ILE A 155 6.19 0.30 9.33
C ILE A 155 5.15 1.09 10.13
N ILE A 156 4.21 1.72 9.44
CA ILE A 156 3.11 2.47 10.05
C ILE A 156 1.87 1.58 10.07
N THR A 157 1.30 1.40 11.25
CA THR A 157 0.08 0.61 11.44
C THR A 157 -1.12 1.52 11.63
N TYR A 158 -2.22 1.27 10.92
CA TYR A 158 -3.40 2.10 10.99
C TYR A 158 -4.55 1.37 11.69
N PRO A 159 -4.96 1.79 12.90
CA PRO A 159 -6.16 1.27 13.55
C PRO A 159 -7.41 1.74 12.80
N ASN A 160 -8.55 1.07 13.01
CA ASN A 160 -9.85 1.42 12.42
C ASN A 160 -10.33 2.86 12.76
N SER A 161 -9.74 3.50 13.77
CA SER A 161 -9.97 4.90 14.14
C SER A 161 -9.18 5.92 13.30
N ASP A 162 -8.23 5.47 12.48
CA ASP A 162 -7.48 6.32 11.55
C ASP A 162 -8.08 6.22 10.14
N SER A 163 -8.20 7.36 9.45
CA SER A 163 -8.79 7.41 8.10
C SER A 163 -7.99 6.66 7.05
N ASN A 164 -6.70 6.40 7.26
CA ASN A 164 -5.87 5.62 6.34
C ASN A 164 -6.15 4.12 6.41
N SER A 165 -6.78 3.63 7.49
CA SER A 165 -7.15 2.21 7.62
C SER A 165 -8.07 1.74 6.50
N VAL A 166 -8.95 2.62 6.02
CA VAL A 166 -9.93 2.30 4.97
C VAL A 166 -9.26 1.90 3.65
N ALA A 167 -8.05 2.37 3.38
CA ALA A 167 -7.32 2.03 2.17
C ALA A 167 -6.66 0.64 2.21
N ILE A 168 -6.54 0.05 3.41
CA ILE A 168 -5.93 -1.27 3.62
C ILE A 168 -7.02 -2.34 3.69
N GLU A 169 -7.97 -2.15 4.60
CA GLU A 169 -9.07 -3.09 4.88
C GLU A 169 -10.42 -2.34 4.92
N GLY A 170 -10.78 -1.65 3.84
CA GLY A 170 -11.96 -0.79 3.79
C GLY A 170 -13.31 -1.47 4.04
N TYR A 171 -13.35 -2.80 4.14
CA TYR A 171 -14.54 -3.56 4.51
C TYR A 171 -14.64 -3.83 6.03
N GLU A 172 -13.52 -3.81 6.76
CA GLU A 172 -13.45 -4.34 8.13
C GLU A 172 -14.31 -3.53 9.11
N ALA A 173 -14.08 -2.22 9.18
CA ALA A 173 -14.87 -1.30 10.02
C ALA A 173 -16.16 -0.81 9.35
N CYS A 174 -16.51 -1.32 8.17
CA CYS A 174 -17.65 -0.85 7.42
C CYS A 174 -18.95 -1.54 7.85
N THR A 175 -19.68 -0.97 8.82
CA THR A 175 -20.91 -1.56 9.38
C THR A 175 -21.94 -1.90 8.30
N ALA A 176 -22.17 -1.02 7.33
CA ALA A 176 -23.10 -1.28 6.24
C ALA A 176 -22.70 -2.52 5.42
N TRP A 177 -21.41 -2.69 5.12
CA TRP A 177 -20.90 -3.84 4.38
C TRP A 177 -21.05 -5.12 5.20
N GLN A 178 -20.59 -5.11 6.46
CA GLN A 178 -20.66 -6.26 7.36
C GLN A 178 -22.11 -6.74 7.53
N SER A 179 -23.04 -5.81 7.75
CA SER A 179 -24.47 -6.11 7.86
C SER A 179 -25.02 -6.67 6.55
N HIS A 180 -24.69 -6.06 5.41
CA HIS A 180 -25.20 -6.51 4.12
C HIS A 180 -24.70 -7.92 3.77
N MET A 181 -23.42 -8.22 4.00
CA MET A 181 -22.86 -9.54 3.70
C MET A 181 -23.44 -10.62 4.62
N SER A 182 -23.60 -10.32 5.90
CA SER A 182 -24.08 -11.29 6.90
C SER A 182 -25.60 -11.51 6.89
N GLN A 183 -26.40 -10.56 6.42
CA GLN A 183 -27.87 -10.64 6.46
C GLN A 183 -28.52 -10.73 5.09
N ASN A 184 -28.08 -9.94 4.10
CA ASN A 184 -28.73 -9.86 2.79
C ASN A 184 -28.12 -10.87 1.82
N LEU A 185 -26.79 -10.84 1.66
CA LEU A 185 -26.10 -11.73 0.72
C LEU A 185 -26.18 -13.19 1.20
N SER A 186 -25.92 -13.45 2.48
CA SER A 186 -25.97 -14.80 3.07
C SER A 186 -27.33 -15.49 2.90
N GLN A 187 -28.42 -14.71 2.80
CA GLN A 187 -29.79 -15.19 2.64
C GLN A 187 -30.30 -15.07 1.20
N SER A 188 -29.46 -14.68 0.25
CA SER A 188 -29.88 -14.53 -1.15
C SER A 188 -30.26 -15.90 -1.74
N PRO A 189 -31.21 -15.95 -2.71
CA PRO A 189 -31.57 -17.21 -3.37
C PRO A 189 -30.36 -17.93 -3.98
N GLU A 190 -29.42 -17.18 -4.56
CA GLU A 190 -28.22 -17.72 -5.20
C GLU A 190 -27.28 -18.37 -4.18
N ILE A 191 -27.06 -17.72 -3.03
CA ILE A 191 -26.22 -18.26 -1.96
C ILE A 191 -26.90 -19.45 -1.29
N ASN A 192 -28.20 -19.38 -1.02
CA ASN A 192 -28.97 -20.50 -0.47
C ASN A 192 -28.95 -21.72 -1.37
N GLN A 193 -29.05 -21.52 -2.69
CA GLN A 193 -28.90 -22.61 -3.65
C GLN A 193 -27.50 -23.26 -3.54
N ARG A 194 -26.43 -22.46 -3.49
CA ARG A 194 -25.06 -22.99 -3.32
C ARG A 194 -24.86 -23.72 -1.99
N VAL A 195 -25.46 -23.24 -0.91
CA VAL A 195 -25.45 -23.94 0.38
C VAL A 195 -26.08 -25.32 0.24
N ASN A 196 -27.25 -25.42 -0.38
CA ASN A 196 -27.93 -26.70 -0.61
C ASN A 196 -27.13 -27.63 -1.53
N ASP A 197 -26.66 -27.11 -2.66
CA ASP A 197 -25.92 -27.89 -3.67
C ASP A 197 -24.59 -28.44 -3.12
N LYS A 198 -23.96 -27.73 -2.18
CA LYS A 198 -22.69 -28.13 -1.57
C LYS A 198 -22.83 -28.80 -0.20
N ALA A 199 -24.04 -28.88 0.36
CA ALA A 199 -24.28 -29.42 1.71
C ALA A 199 -23.71 -30.83 1.90
N TYR A 200 -23.92 -31.72 0.92
CA TYR A 200 -23.40 -33.08 0.99
C TYR A 200 -21.87 -33.12 1.04
N PHE A 201 -21.19 -32.27 0.26
CA PHE A 201 -19.73 -32.21 0.23
C PHE A 201 -19.16 -31.81 1.59
N TYR A 202 -19.64 -30.71 2.18
CA TYR A 202 -19.17 -30.25 3.48
C TYR A 202 -19.51 -31.25 4.60
N THR A 203 -20.74 -31.77 4.61
CA THR A 203 -21.16 -32.78 5.61
C THR A 203 -20.28 -34.02 5.53
N LYS A 204 -20.03 -34.53 4.31
CA LYS A 204 -19.17 -35.71 4.11
C LYS A 204 -17.75 -35.44 4.57
N LEU A 205 -17.17 -34.28 4.26
CA LEU A 205 -15.81 -33.92 4.65
C LEU A 205 -15.65 -33.97 6.17
N PHE A 206 -16.55 -33.32 6.93
CA PHE A 206 -16.41 -33.18 8.39
C PHE A 206 -17.02 -34.32 9.22
N SER A 207 -17.71 -35.28 8.59
CA SER A 207 -18.25 -36.46 9.28
C SER A 207 -17.36 -37.70 9.20
N ASN A 208 -16.30 -37.66 8.38
CA ASN A 208 -15.41 -38.79 8.14
C ASN A 208 -13.96 -38.43 8.49
N ASP A 209 -13.18 -39.46 8.82
CA ASP A 209 -11.73 -39.30 8.99
C ASP A 209 -11.08 -38.78 7.70
N PRO A 210 -10.03 -37.95 7.81
CA PRO A 210 -9.37 -37.50 9.04
C PRO A 210 -9.95 -36.21 9.65
N MET A 211 -11.03 -35.65 9.07
CA MET A 211 -11.59 -34.37 9.47
C MET A 211 -12.79 -34.50 10.43
N GLN A 212 -13.06 -35.73 10.91
CA GLN A 212 -14.24 -36.03 11.71
C GLN A 212 -14.30 -35.15 12.96
N GLY A 213 -15.39 -34.39 13.10
CA GLY A 213 -15.64 -33.56 14.29
C GLY A 213 -14.69 -32.37 14.47
N SER A 214 -13.82 -32.10 13.49
CA SER A 214 -12.87 -30.97 13.54
C SER A 214 -13.55 -29.60 13.39
N LEU A 215 -14.79 -29.58 12.88
CA LEU A 215 -15.60 -28.38 12.75
C LEU A 215 -17.06 -28.71 13.13
N PRO A 216 -17.77 -27.84 13.90
CA PRO A 216 -19.18 -28.03 14.18
C PRO A 216 -20.04 -28.06 12.91
N ALA A 217 -21.11 -28.88 12.90
CA ALA A 217 -21.97 -29.04 11.73
C ALA A 217 -22.59 -27.72 11.24
N GLY A 218 -22.89 -26.78 12.15
CA GLY A 218 -23.41 -25.45 11.78
C GLY A 218 -22.38 -24.54 11.12
N GLN A 219 -21.07 -24.82 11.27
CA GLN A 219 -19.98 -24.09 10.63
C GLN A 219 -19.49 -24.77 9.35
N ALA A 220 -19.73 -26.07 9.18
CA ALA A 220 -19.40 -26.84 7.98
C ALA A 220 -20.37 -26.56 6.81
N THR A 221 -20.35 -25.32 6.31
CA THR A 221 -21.26 -24.84 5.26
C THR A 221 -20.54 -23.98 4.23
N TYR A 222 -21.12 -23.87 3.03
CA TYR A 222 -20.66 -22.97 1.97
C TYR A 222 -20.56 -21.50 2.44
N LEU A 223 -21.32 -21.08 3.47
CA LEU A 223 -21.24 -19.71 4.01
C LEU A 223 -19.86 -19.38 4.63
N ASN A 224 -19.08 -20.40 5.00
CA ASN A 224 -17.72 -20.26 5.54
C ASN A 224 -16.68 -20.80 4.57
N ALA A 225 -16.92 -20.72 3.25
CA ALA A 225 -16.10 -21.42 2.27
C ALA A 225 -14.62 -20.99 2.29
N GLU A 226 -14.32 -19.70 2.47
CA GLU A 226 -12.94 -19.20 2.59
C GLU A 226 -12.28 -19.72 3.87
N GLU A 227 -12.95 -19.58 5.00
CA GLU A 227 -12.44 -19.99 6.30
C GLU A 227 -12.21 -21.51 6.37
N ILE A 228 -13.13 -22.30 5.79
CA ILE A 228 -12.99 -23.75 5.70
C ILE A 228 -11.85 -24.14 4.76
N TYR A 229 -11.71 -23.48 3.60
CA TYR A 229 -10.59 -23.73 2.69
C TYR A 229 -9.26 -23.52 3.42
N ASN A 230 -9.07 -22.36 4.05
CA ASN A 230 -7.87 -22.05 4.82
C ASN A 230 -7.65 -23.05 5.98
N PHE A 231 -8.73 -23.47 6.66
CA PHE A 231 -8.65 -24.45 7.73
C PHE A 231 -8.20 -25.84 7.27
N VAL A 232 -8.76 -26.35 6.18
CA VAL A 232 -8.42 -27.67 5.65
C VAL A 232 -7.02 -27.66 5.02
N ASP A 233 -6.67 -26.60 4.28
CA ASP A 233 -5.34 -26.43 3.69
C ASP A 233 -4.26 -26.39 4.78
N PHE A 234 -4.50 -25.60 5.83
CA PHE A 234 -3.61 -25.55 7.00
C PHE A 234 -3.47 -26.91 7.69
N ASN A 235 -4.57 -27.63 7.94
CA ASN A 235 -4.48 -28.97 8.56
C ASN A 235 -3.78 -29.96 7.63
N TYR A 236 -3.99 -29.89 6.33
CA TYR A 236 -3.28 -30.73 5.39
C TYR A 236 -1.77 -30.45 5.40
N ALA A 237 -1.36 -29.20 5.61
CA ALA A 237 0.04 -28.80 5.71
C ALA A 237 0.71 -29.17 7.05
N TYR A 238 -0.02 -29.07 8.17
CA TYR A 238 0.58 -29.11 9.52
C TYR A 238 0.08 -30.23 10.45
N ASN A 239 -0.97 -30.95 10.07
CA ASN A 239 -1.52 -32.05 10.88
C ASN A 239 -1.21 -33.39 10.21
N GLU A 240 -0.33 -34.18 10.82
CA GLU A 240 0.13 -35.46 10.29
C GLU A 240 -1.03 -36.44 9.99
N THR A 241 -2.05 -36.46 10.84
CA THR A 241 -3.24 -37.31 10.66
C THR A 241 -4.03 -36.89 9.43
N VAL A 242 -4.23 -35.59 9.23
CA VAL A 242 -4.94 -35.06 8.06
C VAL A 242 -4.11 -35.25 6.80
N HIS A 243 -2.81 -34.96 6.85
CA HIS A 243 -1.89 -35.11 5.72
C HIS A 243 -1.87 -36.54 5.17
N LYS A 244 -1.83 -37.55 6.05
CA LYS A 244 -1.81 -38.97 5.65
C LYS A 244 -3.20 -39.53 5.36
N GLY A 245 -4.22 -39.04 6.04
CA GLY A 245 -5.57 -39.60 6.00
C GLY A 245 -6.45 -39.05 4.87
N LEU A 246 -6.16 -37.86 4.35
CA LEU A 246 -6.97 -37.24 3.31
C LEU A 246 -6.72 -37.94 1.96
N GLN A 247 -7.70 -38.72 1.50
CA GLN A 247 -7.53 -39.65 0.35
C GLN A 247 -7.32 -38.95 -1.01
N ASP A 248 -8.01 -37.83 -1.24
CA ASP A 248 -7.87 -37.02 -2.46
C ASP A 248 -7.66 -35.54 -2.08
N PRO A 249 -6.44 -35.18 -1.62
CA PRO A 249 -6.18 -33.84 -1.14
C PRO A 249 -6.29 -32.81 -2.27
N ASN A 250 -5.77 -33.13 -3.46
CA ASN A 250 -5.82 -32.22 -4.61
C ASN A 250 -7.26 -31.92 -5.06
N GLY A 251 -8.10 -32.96 -5.21
CA GLY A 251 -9.50 -32.77 -5.57
C GLY A 251 -10.28 -32.04 -4.48
N THR A 252 -10.08 -32.40 -3.21
CA THR A 252 -10.75 -31.77 -2.07
C THR A 252 -10.39 -30.29 -1.94
N LEU A 253 -9.09 -29.96 -1.94
CA LEU A 253 -8.60 -28.58 -1.83
C LEU A 253 -9.02 -27.76 -3.05
N SER A 254 -9.02 -28.33 -4.26
CA SER A 254 -9.52 -27.64 -5.45
C SER A 254 -11.01 -27.28 -5.34
N VAL A 255 -11.86 -28.20 -4.87
CA VAL A 255 -13.29 -27.90 -4.65
C VAL A 255 -13.47 -26.82 -3.59
N LEU A 256 -12.73 -26.90 -2.49
CA LEU A 256 -12.78 -25.90 -1.42
C LEU A 256 -12.32 -24.52 -1.91
N GLN A 257 -11.20 -24.45 -2.63
CA GLN A 257 -10.67 -23.21 -3.19
C GLN A 257 -11.65 -22.57 -4.17
N ASN A 258 -12.29 -23.37 -5.04
CA ASN A 258 -13.30 -22.89 -5.97
C ASN A 258 -14.54 -22.34 -5.24
N ASN A 259 -14.99 -23.02 -4.17
CA ASN A 259 -16.09 -22.52 -3.35
C ASN A 259 -15.70 -21.21 -2.63
N ALA A 260 -14.49 -21.15 -2.07
CA ALA A 260 -13.96 -19.95 -1.41
C ALA A 260 -13.91 -18.76 -2.37
N PHE A 261 -13.31 -18.95 -3.55
CA PHE A 261 -13.26 -17.93 -4.59
C PHE A 261 -14.66 -17.47 -5.00
N SER A 262 -15.58 -18.41 -5.26
CA SER A 262 -16.95 -18.06 -5.69
C SER A 262 -17.73 -17.30 -4.62
N LEU A 263 -17.53 -17.60 -3.34
CA LEU A 263 -18.15 -16.86 -2.25
C LEU A 263 -17.51 -15.46 -2.11
N GLU A 264 -16.19 -15.37 -2.10
CA GLU A 264 -15.50 -14.08 -1.98
C GLU A 264 -15.75 -13.16 -3.17
N GLN A 265 -15.86 -13.70 -4.38
CA GLN A 265 -16.32 -12.95 -5.55
C GLN A 265 -17.71 -12.37 -5.31
N SER A 266 -18.61 -13.13 -4.70
CA SER A 266 -19.96 -12.68 -4.38
C SER A 266 -19.97 -11.61 -3.28
N LYS A 267 -18.98 -11.58 -2.39
CA LYS A 267 -18.82 -10.52 -1.36
C LYS A 267 -18.14 -9.25 -1.87
N THR A 268 -17.41 -9.34 -2.99
CA THR A 268 -16.55 -8.27 -3.51
C THR A 268 -17.00 -7.69 -4.85
N SER A 269 -17.94 -8.32 -5.52
CA SER A 269 -18.52 -7.89 -6.80
C SER A 269 -20.03 -8.09 -6.83
N TYR A 270 -20.76 -7.09 -7.32
CA TYR A 270 -22.22 -7.13 -7.40
C TYR A 270 -22.70 -7.67 -8.75
N SER A 271 -22.84 -9.00 -8.88
CA SER A 271 -23.55 -9.72 -9.96
C SER A 271 -23.41 -9.14 -11.40
N GLY A 272 -22.19 -8.78 -11.81
CA GLY A 272 -21.91 -8.24 -13.15
C GLY A 272 -22.39 -6.80 -13.39
N ASN A 273 -22.91 -6.12 -12.36
CA ASN A 273 -23.26 -4.71 -12.41
C ASN A 273 -22.00 -3.85 -12.35
N MET A 274 -21.58 -3.36 -13.52
CA MET A 274 -20.44 -2.46 -13.67
C MET A 274 -20.83 -0.97 -13.52
N ASN A 275 -22.09 -0.67 -13.15
CA ASN A 275 -22.50 0.71 -12.89
C ASN A 275 -21.78 1.22 -11.64
N LYS A 276 -20.81 2.10 -11.85
CA LYS A 276 -19.97 2.66 -10.80
C LYS A 276 -20.75 3.50 -9.78
N ASP A 277 -21.93 3.99 -10.14
CA ASP A 277 -22.78 4.87 -9.32
C ASP A 277 -23.92 4.11 -8.62
N ASP A 278 -24.04 2.79 -8.83
CA ASP A 278 -25.00 1.95 -8.11
C ASP A 278 -24.55 1.79 -6.62
N PRO A 279 -25.39 2.17 -5.63
CA PRO A 279 -25.01 2.12 -4.23
C PRO A 279 -24.59 0.73 -3.73
N LEU A 280 -25.20 -0.34 -4.24
CA LEU A 280 -24.82 -1.71 -3.88
C LEU A 280 -23.51 -2.09 -4.53
N ASN A 281 -23.29 -1.75 -5.80
CA ASN A 281 -22.00 -2.00 -6.43
C ASN A 281 -20.86 -1.24 -5.70
N VAL A 282 -21.11 0.01 -5.29
CA VAL A 282 -20.18 0.78 -4.46
C VAL A 282 -19.90 0.08 -3.14
N LEU A 283 -20.94 -0.39 -2.45
CA LEU A 283 -20.80 -1.09 -1.17
C LEU A 283 -19.96 -2.37 -1.32
N TYR A 284 -20.29 -3.27 -2.26
CA TYR A 284 -19.59 -4.55 -2.43
C TYR A 284 -18.10 -4.38 -2.72
N SER A 285 -17.75 -3.35 -3.49
CA SER A 285 -16.37 -3.09 -3.90
C SER A 285 -15.64 -2.06 -3.02
N ILE A 286 -16.22 -1.68 -1.86
CA ILE A 286 -15.77 -0.53 -1.05
C ILE A 286 -14.27 -0.56 -0.72
N ALA A 287 -13.72 -1.72 -0.35
CA ALA A 287 -12.30 -1.86 -0.02
C ALA A 287 -11.38 -1.63 -1.24
N GLY A 288 -11.82 -2.05 -2.43
CA GLY A 288 -11.10 -1.79 -3.68
C GLY A 288 -11.15 -0.32 -4.09
N ARG A 289 -12.25 0.36 -3.79
CA ARG A 289 -12.46 1.78 -4.12
C ARG A 289 -11.65 2.72 -3.23
N THR A 290 -11.55 2.41 -1.94
CA THR A 290 -10.68 3.14 -1.01
C THR A 290 -9.20 2.90 -1.31
N LEU A 291 -8.83 1.68 -1.71
CA LEU A 291 -7.49 1.39 -2.25
C LEU A 291 -7.21 2.24 -3.50
N ALA A 292 -8.17 2.32 -4.43
CA ALA A 292 -8.02 3.14 -5.63
C ALA A 292 -7.76 4.62 -5.33
N ASN A 293 -8.47 5.19 -4.34
CA ASN A 293 -8.21 6.55 -3.85
C ASN A 293 -6.77 6.68 -3.31
N LYS A 294 -6.32 5.74 -2.49
CA LYS A 294 -4.97 5.80 -1.92
C LYS A 294 -3.88 5.73 -2.98
N VAL A 295 -4.05 4.91 -4.01
CA VAL A 295 -3.07 4.82 -5.12
C VAL A 295 -2.91 6.16 -5.83
N THR A 296 -4.01 6.86 -6.13
CA THR A 296 -3.94 8.19 -6.78
C THR A 296 -3.32 9.24 -5.86
N ASP A 297 -3.59 9.18 -4.55
CA ASP A 297 -2.97 10.05 -3.55
C ASP A 297 -1.45 9.86 -3.44
N GLN A 298 -0.96 8.61 -3.52
CA GLN A 298 0.47 8.32 -3.47
C GLN A 298 1.22 8.86 -4.69
N PHE A 299 0.68 8.68 -5.90
CA PHE A 299 1.29 9.28 -7.08
C PHE A 299 1.22 10.81 -7.08
N SER A 300 0.12 11.38 -6.58
CA SER A 300 0.01 12.83 -6.40
C SER A 300 1.07 13.36 -5.43
N THR A 301 1.34 12.63 -4.34
CA THR A 301 2.41 12.96 -3.38
C THR A 301 3.80 12.92 -4.03
N PHE A 302 4.08 11.89 -4.82
CA PHE A 302 5.34 11.79 -5.56
C PHE A 302 5.55 12.98 -6.50
N LEU A 303 4.54 13.32 -7.30
CA LEU A 303 4.61 14.45 -8.23
C LEU A 303 4.74 15.80 -7.51
N ALA A 304 3.95 16.02 -6.46
CA ALA A 304 3.97 17.26 -5.68
C ALA A 304 5.32 17.50 -4.97
N THR A 305 6.03 16.43 -4.64
CA THR A 305 7.34 16.49 -3.97
C THR A 305 8.52 16.36 -4.94
N SER A 306 8.26 16.37 -6.26
CA SER A 306 9.27 16.17 -7.30
C SER A 306 10.11 14.90 -7.09
N GLY A 307 9.49 13.84 -6.54
CA GLY A 307 10.13 12.57 -6.28
C GLY A 307 11.07 12.52 -5.07
N THR A 308 11.05 13.53 -4.20
CA THR A 308 11.77 13.47 -2.91
C THR A 308 11.07 12.57 -1.90
N ARG A 309 9.76 12.34 -2.04
CA ARG A 309 8.95 11.43 -1.23
C ARG A 309 8.06 10.57 -2.14
N GLY A 310 7.51 9.49 -1.59
CA GLY A 310 6.50 8.67 -2.27
C GLY A 310 7.04 7.90 -3.48
N LYS A 311 8.33 7.53 -3.47
CA LYS A 311 8.89 6.71 -4.56
C LYS A 311 8.39 5.28 -4.52
N LEU A 312 8.22 4.73 -3.32
CA LEU A 312 7.78 3.36 -3.15
C LEU A 312 6.84 3.25 -1.95
N THR A 313 5.63 2.79 -2.21
CA THR A 313 4.64 2.54 -1.17
C THR A 313 4.27 1.07 -1.14
N PHE A 314 4.36 0.44 0.03
CA PHE A 314 3.86 -0.91 0.28
C PHE A 314 2.69 -0.83 1.25
N MET A 315 1.57 -1.49 0.90
CA MET A 315 0.37 -1.62 1.72
C MET A 315 0.09 -3.09 1.96
N PHE A 316 0.03 -3.52 3.22
CA PHE A 316 -0.15 -4.91 3.62
C PHE A 316 -1.57 -5.12 4.15
N GLY A 317 -2.36 -5.90 3.43
CA GLY A 317 -3.73 -6.23 3.78
C GLY A 317 -4.12 -7.63 3.32
N SER A 318 -5.39 -7.80 2.94
CA SER A 318 -6.01 -9.09 2.66
C SER A 318 -6.36 -9.32 1.18
N SER A 319 -6.60 -10.59 0.85
CA SER A 319 -7.11 -11.05 -0.45
C SER A 319 -8.42 -10.35 -0.84
N ARG A 320 -9.27 -10.03 0.13
CA ARG A 320 -10.58 -9.39 -0.09
C ARG A 320 -10.44 -7.98 -0.66
N SER A 321 -9.49 -7.18 -0.18
CA SER A 321 -9.20 -5.86 -0.74
C SER A 321 -8.70 -5.94 -2.18
N LEU A 322 -7.86 -6.94 -2.50
CA LEU A 322 -7.43 -7.21 -3.87
C LEU A 322 -8.61 -7.58 -4.78
N MET A 323 -9.45 -8.53 -4.35
CA MET A 323 -10.60 -8.97 -5.13
C MET A 323 -11.63 -7.85 -5.34
N ALA A 324 -11.88 -7.03 -4.32
CA ALA A 324 -12.73 -5.84 -4.45
C ALA A 324 -12.17 -4.84 -5.47
N PHE A 325 -10.85 -4.65 -5.51
CA PHE A 325 -10.22 -3.81 -6.54
C PHE A 325 -10.35 -4.45 -7.93
N PHE A 326 -10.17 -5.77 -8.06
CA PHE A 326 -10.34 -6.45 -9.34
C PHE A 326 -11.77 -6.33 -9.88
N GLY A 327 -12.77 -6.42 -9.01
CA GLY A 327 -14.16 -6.13 -9.33
C GLY A 327 -14.36 -4.68 -9.79
N ALA A 328 -13.92 -3.70 -8.98
CA ALA A 328 -14.08 -2.28 -9.28
C ALA A 328 -13.37 -1.83 -10.57
N SER A 329 -12.21 -2.40 -10.87
CA SER A 329 -11.40 -2.07 -12.05
C SER A 329 -11.78 -2.86 -13.31
N GLY A 330 -12.74 -3.78 -13.22
CA GLY A 330 -13.19 -4.61 -14.34
C GLY A 330 -12.21 -5.70 -14.77
N LEU A 331 -11.27 -6.09 -13.90
CA LEU A 331 -10.32 -7.19 -14.12
C LEU A 331 -10.97 -8.58 -13.96
N MET A 332 -11.98 -8.67 -13.10
CA MET A 332 -12.86 -9.86 -12.99
C MET A 332 -14.03 -9.69 -13.96
N ASN A 333 -13.90 -10.24 -15.18
CA ASN A 333 -14.98 -10.24 -16.17
C ASN A 333 -15.22 -11.63 -16.75
N ASP A 334 -16.47 -11.91 -17.13
CA ASP A 334 -16.92 -13.21 -17.65
C ASP A 334 -16.25 -13.61 -18.97
N GLN A 335 -15.61 -12.65 -19.66
CA GLN A 335 -14.89 -12.93 -20.91
C GLN A 335 -13.58 -13.70 -20.70
N ASN A 336 -13.06 -13.77 -19.47
CA ASN A 336 -11.82 -14.50 -19.14
C ASN A 336 -12.03 -15.58 -18.05
N ALA A 337 -13.21 -16.21 -18.03
CA ALA A 337 -13.73 -16.88 -16.84
C ALA A 337 -12.91 -18.07 -16.27
N ALA A 338 -12.22 -18.87 -17.09
CA ALA A 338 -11.60 -20.12 -16.59
C ALA A 338 -10.06 -20.13 -16.53
N ALA A 339 -9.38 -19.24 -17.27
CA ALA A 339 -7.90 -19.21 -17.35
C ALA A 339 -7.30 -17.88 -16.90
N SER A 340 -8.12 -16.93 -16.42
CA SER A 340 -7.63 -15.67 -15.89
C SER A 340 -6.97 -15.87 -14.52
N PRO A 341 -5.83 -15.21 -14.24
CA PRO A 341 -5.25 -15.16 -12.89
C PRO A 341 -6.18 -14.47 -11.87
N PHE A 342 -7.21 -13.75 -12.34
CA PHE A 342 -8.24 -13.11 -11.51
C PHE A 342 -9.45 -14.02 -11.25
N SER A 343 -9.46 -15.25 -11.78
CA SER A 343 -10.51 -16.26 -11.57
C SER A 343 -10.20 -17.22 -10.42
N GLN A 344 -9.22 -16.90 -9.58
CA GLN A 344 -8.82 -17.70 -8.43
C GLN A 344 -8.63 -16.81 -7.21
N LEU A 345 -8.74 -17.41 -6.02
CA LEU A 345 -8.45 -16.71 -4.78
C LEU A 345 -6.98 -16.28 -4.77
N PRO A 346 -6.68 -14.98 -4.51
CA PRO A 346 -5.30 -14.54 -4.34
C PRO A 346 -4.63 -15.36 -3.24
N LYS A 347 -3.52 -16.03 -3.57
CA LYS A 347 -2.79 -16.87 -2.61
C LYS A 347 -2.04 -15.99 -1.60
N PRO A 348 -1.55 -16.58 -0.49
CA PRO A 348 -0.64 -15.90 0.42
C PRO A 348 0.54 -15.24 -0.29
N GLY A 349 0.82 -13.99 0.07
CA GLY A 349 1.87 -13.18 -0.57
C GLY A 349 1.61 -12.82 -2.03
N SER A 350 0.37 -12.88 -2.50
CA SER A 350 -0.02 -12.25 -3.77
C SER A 350 0.09 -10.72 -3.67
N ALA A 351 0.36 -10.06 -4.80
CA ALA A 351 0.54 -8.61 -4.82
C ALA A 351 0.15 -7.98 -6.14
N ILE A 352 -0.38 -6.76 -6.08
CA ILE A 352 -0.56 -5.88 -7.24
C ILE A 352 0.41 -4.70 -7.14
N ALA A 353 0.91 -4.25 -8.29
CA ALA A 353 1.79 -3.11 -8.39
C ALA A 353 1.31 -2.13 -9.46
N PHE A 354 1.19 -0.86 -9.07
CA PHE A 354 0.99 0.27 -9.97
C PHE A 354 2.30 1.00 -10.11
N GLU A 355 2.81 1.13 -11.33
CA GLU A 355 4.12 1.71 -11.59
C GLU A 355 3.98 2.92 -12.48
N LEU A 356 4.43 4.06 -11.98
CA LEU A 356 4.54 5.29 -12.74
C LEU A 356 5.85 5.24 -13.54
N ILE A 357 5.75 5.14 -14.85
CA ILE A 357 6.87 4.98 -15.77
C ILE A 357 7.03 6.20 -16.67
N SER A 358 8.28 6.51 -17.07
CA SER A 358 8.59 7.52 -18.08
C SER A 358 9.46 6.94 -19.19
N GLU A 359 9.23 7.37 -20.43
CA GLU A 359 10.03 6.96 -21.60
C GLU A 359 11.36 7.72 -21.72
N SER A 360 11.53 8.79 -20.96
CA SER A 360 12.80 9.52 -20.86
C SER A 360 13.18 9.76 -19.41
N ASP A 361 14.48 9.73 -19.11
CA ASP A 361 15.02 9.94 -17.76
C ASP A 361 14.83 11.38 -17.23
N HIS A 362 14.33 12.29 -18.09
CA HIS A 362 14.27 13.72 -17.83
C HIS A 362 12.88 14.35 -18.02
N SER A 363 11.88 13.61 -18.50
CA SER A 363 10.53 14.16 -18.59
C SER A 363 9.82 14.06 -17.24
N SER A 364 9.56 15.21 -16.64
CA SER A 364 8.71 15.38 -15.46
C SER A 364 7.30 15.86 -15.83
N SER A 365 7.01 16.08 -17.12
CA SER A 365 5.68 16.46 -17.57
C SER A 365 4.73 15.28 -17.41
N THR A 366 3.58 15.53 -16.78
CA THR A 366 2.50 14.55 -16.58
C THR A 366 2.07 13.87 -17.88
N ASP A 367 2.19 14.57 -19.00
CA ASP A 367 1.80 14.09 -20.33
C ASP A 367 2.72 13.00 -20.88
N SER A 368 3.93 12.88 -20.34
CA SER A 368 4.91 11.84 -20.71
C SER A 368 4.88 10.62 -19.79
N LEU A 369 4.08 10.68 -18.72
CA LEU A 369 4.00 9.61 -17.72
C LEU A 369 2.94 8.59 -18.11
N GLN A 370 3.26 7.32 -17.88
CA GLN A 370 2.34 6.21 -18.05
C GLN A 370 2.28 5.40 -16.75
N VAL A 371 1.23 4.60 -16.62
CA VAL A 371 1.05 3.67 -15.51
C VAL A 371 0.99 2.25 -16.05
N ARG A 372 1.86 1.40 -15.53
CA ARG A 372 1.86 -0.05 -15.75
C ARG A 372 1.27 -0.74 -14.53
N PHE A 373 0.35 -1.67 -14.76
CA PHE A 373 -0.25 -2.48 -13.70
C PHE A 373 0.24 -3.91 -13.80
N SER A 374 0.76 -4.45 -12.70
CA SER A 374 1.22 -5.84 -12.64
C SER A 374 0.55 -6.58 -11.49
N TYR A 375 0.29 -7.86 -11.69
CA TYR A 375 -0.20 -8.78 -10.66
C TYR A 375 0.75 -9.97 -10.55
N ARG A 376 1.07 -10.33 -9.31
CA ARG A 376 1.79 -11.54 -8.94
C ARG A 376 0.85 -12.39 -8.07
N PRO A 377 0.48 -13.61 -8.51
CA PRO A 377 -0.59 -14.38 -7.86
C PRO A 377 -0.18 -15.07 -6.55
N SER A 378 1.11 -15.15 -6.22
CA SER A 378 1.59 -15.63 -4.91
C SER A 378 3.05 -15.26 -4.63
N ALA A 379 3.52 -15.60 -3.43
CA ALA A 379 4.93 -15.57 -3.03
C ALA A 379 5.78 -16.76 -3.53
N ASP A 380 5.19 -17.70 -4.27
CA ASP A 380 5.89 -18.89 -4.76
C ASP A 380 6.97 -18.51 -5.79
N SER A 381 8.06 -19.27 -5.82
CA SER A 381 9.21 -19.00 -6.70
C SER A 381 8.89 -19.19 -8.18
N GLY A 382 7.86 -19.97 -8.51
CA GLY A 382 7.41 -20.21 -9.88
C GLY A 382 6.54 -19.09 -10.45
N ASP A 383 5.99 -18.22 -9.60
CA ASP A 383 5.14 -17.12 -10.03
C ASP A 383 5.97 -15.89 -10.40
N GLN A 384 5.56 -15.17 -11.44
CA GLN A 384 6.25 -14.00 -11.97
C GLN A 384 5.32 -12.78 -12.00
N PHE A 385 5.90 -11.59 -12.12
CA PHE A 385 5.12 -10.38 -12.33
C PHE A 385 4.52 -10.38 -13.73
N SER A 386 3.20 -10.37 -13.83
CA SER A 386 2.51 -10.32 -15.11
C SER A 386 1.79 -8.99 -15.26
N THR A 387 1.94 -8.34 -16.41
CA THR A 387 1.32 -7.04 -16.68
C THR A 387 -0.07 -7.22 -17.29
N TYR A 388 -1.05 -6.44 -16.80
CA TYR A 388 -2.43 -6.51 -17.27
C TYR A 388 -2.97 -5.12 -17.62
N PRO A 389 -3.79 -4.99 -18.68
CA PRO A 389 -4.47 -3.75 -18.98
C PRO A 389 -5.54 -3.46 -17.92
N LEU A 390 -5.49 -2.27 -17.33
CA LEU A 390 -6.56 -1.80 -16.44
C LEU A 390 -7.78 -1.33 -17.24
N PHE A 391 -8.97 -1.46 -16.64
CA PHE A 391 -10.23 -0.87 -17.12
C PHE A 391 -10.66 -1.27 -18.55
N GLY A 392 -10.37 -2.51 -18.95
CA GLY A 392 -10.78 -3.04 -20.26
C GLY A 392 -10.07 -2.37 -21.44
N SER A 393 -8.91 -1.73 -21.22
CA SER A 393 -8.13 -1.04 -22.25
C SER A 393 -7.44 -1.98 -23.27
N GLY A 394 -7.90 -3.23 -23.42
CA GLY A 394 -7.28 -4.36 -24.13
C GLY A 394 -6.89 -4.16 -25.61
N PHE A 395 -6.99 -2.94 -26.13
CA PHE A 395 -6.53 -2.52 -27.45
C PHE A 395 -5.32 -1.55 -27.40
N GLY A 396 -4.82 -1.16 -26.22
CA GLY A 396 -3.92 0.01 -26.04
C GLY A 396 -2.50 -0.25 -25.50
N GLY A 397 -2.11 -1.51 -25.25
CA GLY A 397 -0.76 -1.85 -24.75
C GLY A 397 -0.70 -2.14 -23.24
N ALA A 398 0.51 -2.43 -22.75
CA ALA A 398 0.79 -2.88 -21.38
C ALA A 398 0.80 -1.74 -20.32
N ALA A 399 0.66 -0.49 -20.76
CA ALA A 399 0.64 0.70 -19.92
C ALA A 399 -0.37 1.72 -20.47
N MET A 400 -0.85 2.63 -19.62
CA MET A 400 -1.81 3.68 -20.00
C MET A 400 -1.30 5.06 -19.55
N SER A 401 -1.63 6.14 -20.28
CA SER A 401 -1.24 7.50 -19.88
C SER A 401 -1.67 7.82 -18.44
N TYR A 402 -0.83 8.50 -17.66
CA TYR A 402 -1.12 8.87 -16.28
C TYR A 402 -2.45 9.65 -16.15
N THR A 403 -2.73 10.58 -17.07
CA THR A 403 -3.98 11.35 -17.07
C THR A 403 -5.23 10.45 -17.23
N SER A 404 -5.17 9.47 -18.14
CA SER A 404 -6.26 8.50 -18.31
C SER A 404 -6.40 7.58 -17.09
N PHE A 405 -5.28 7.19 -16.49
CA PHE A 405 -5.25 6.38 -15.26
C PHE A 405 -5.92 7.13 -14.12
N LEU A 406 -5.50 8.37 -13.85
CA LEU A 406 -6.05 9.19 -12.79
C LEU A 406 -7.56 9.40 -12.96
N ARG A 407 -8.01 9.72 -14.17
CA ARG A 407 -9.45 9.86 -14.46
C ARG A 407 -10.23 8.58 -14.14
N LYS A 408 -9.78 7.42 -14.64
CA LYS A 408 -10.48 6.14 -14.45
C LYS A 408 -10.41 5.63 -13.01
N MET A 409 -9.30 5.85 -12.31
CA MET A 409 -9.19 5.54 -10.88
C MET A 409 -10.13 6.43 -10.06
N ASN A 410 -10.20 7.73 -10.35
CA ASN A 410 -11.11 8.65 -9.66
C ASN A 410 -12.59 8.31 -9.90
N GLU A 411 -12.95 7.77 -11.07
CA GLU A 411 -14.31 7.30 -11.37
C GLU A 411 -14.76 6.15 -10.45
N ILE A 412 -13.84 5.32 -9.97
CA ILE A 412 -14.14 4.20 -9.07
C ILE A 412 -13.79 4.48 -7.61
N SER A 413 -12.97 5.48 -7.34
CA SER A 413 -12.43 5.73 -6.01
C SER A 413 -13.49 6.15 -4.99
N THR A 414 -13.22 5.87 -3.72
CA THR A 414 -14.02 6.37 -2.59
C THR A 414 -13.08 6.94 -1.55
N THR A 415 -13.26 8.20 -1.20
CA THR A 415 -12.48 8.88 -0.17
C THR A 415 -12.87 8.39 1.23
N ALA A 416 -12.02 8.63 2.23
CA ALA A 416 -12.36 8.30 3.62
C ALA A 416 -13.64 9.02 4.11
N SER A 417 -13.91 10.23 3.63
CA SER A 417 -15.13 10.96 3.99
C SER A 417 -16.38 10.34 3.37
N GLU A 418 -16.33 9.96 2.09
CA GLU A 418 -17.46 9.26 1.43
C GLU A 418 -17.67 7.88 2.06
N TRP A 419 -16.58 7.19 2.42
CA TRP A 419 -16.61 5.94 3.14
C TRP A 419 -17.39 6.07 4.45
N CYS A 420 -17.21 7.15 5.23
CA CYS A 420 -18.01 7.40 6.43
C CYS A 420 -19.51 7.44 6.14
N THR A 421 -19.92 8.10 5.05
CA THR A 421 -21.33 8.19 4.64
C THR A 421 -21.89 6.84 4.20
N ILE A 422 -21.12 6.07 3.41
CA ILE A 422 -21.55 4.77 2.89
C ILE A 422 -21.62 3.72 4.02
N CYS A 423 -20.59 3.69 4.86
CA CYS A 423 -20.38 2.62 5.82
C CYS A 423 -21.06 2.83 7.16
N SER A 424 -21.30 4.09 7.56
CA SER A 424 -21.88 4.45 8.86
C SER A 424 -21.26 3.65 10.03
N PRO A 425 -19.93 3.75 10.24
CA PRO A 425 -19.17 2.86 11.13
C PRO A 425 -19.42 3.09 12.63
N GLY A 426 -20.17 4.13 13.00
CA GLY A 426 -20.40 4.50 14.39
C GLY A 426 -19.10 4.87 15.11
N THR A 427 -18.90 4.32 16.31
CA THR A 427 -17.74 4.62 17.16
C THR A 427 -16.48 3.82 16.81
N THR A 428 -16.58 2.79 15.95
CA THR A 428 -15.43 1.98 15.50
C THR A 428 -14.42 2.81 14.71
N SER A 429 -14.91 3.82 13.99
CA SER A 429 -14.10 4.76 13.21
C SER A 429 -14.37 6.19 13.67
N THR A 430 -13.69 6.61 14.73
CA THR A 430 -13.90 7.91 15.38
C THR A 430 -13.61 9.10 14.47
N PHE A 431 -12.79 8.93 13.43
CA PHE A 431 -12.58 9.97 12.41
C PHE A 431 -13.86 10.35 11.64
N CYS A 432 -14.88 9.49 11.63
CA CYS A 432 -16.19 9.80 11.04
C CYS A 432 -17.11 10.61 11.97
N LEU A 433 -16.75 10.81 13.24
CA LEU A 433 -17.59 11.48 14.25
C LEU A 433 -17.44 13.01 14.25
N THR A 434 -16.60 13.58 13.38
CA THR A 434 -16.44 15.03 13.29
C THR A 434 -17.80 15.67 12.95
N PRO A 435 -18.38 16.50 13.84
CA PRO A 435 -19.71 17.05 13.62
C PRO A 435 -19.72 17.95 12.38
N ASN A 436 -20.68 17.75 11.50
CA ASN A 436 -21.10 18.77 10.55
C ASN A 436 -21.58 19.98 11.35
N LEU A 437 -20.72 20.98 11.54
CA LEU A 437 -21.17 22.31 11.95
C LEU A 437 -22.03 22.88 10.81
N PRO A 438 -23.25 23.38 11.10
CA PRO A 438 -24.10 23.96 10.08
C PRO A 438 -23.42 25.18 9.45
N ASP A 439 -23.48 25.22 8.13
CA ASP A 439 -22.89 26.20 7.22
C ASP A 439 -23.37 27.62 7.54
N ASN A 440 -22.54 28.38 8.27
CA ASN A 440 -22.63 29.84 8.33
C ASN A 440 -21.26 30.43 8.68
N GLN A 441 -20.56 30.88 7.63
CA GLN A 441 -19.44 31.81 7.65
C GLN A 441 -18.44 31.72 8.82
N ILE A 442 -17.42 30.87 8.66
CA ILE A 442 -16.02 31.21 8.94
C ILE A 442 -15.17 30.39 7.96
N SER A 443 -14.45 31.08 7.08
CA SER A 443 -13.41 30.49 6.25
C SER A 443 -12.34 29.86 7.15
N GLY A 444 -12.26 28.53 7.13
CA GLY A 444 -11.28 27.77 7.91
C GLY A 444 -11.56 26.29 7.86
N SER A 445 -11.41 25.68 6.67
CA SER A 445 -11.55 24.23 6.50
C SER A 445 -10.41 23.49 7.22
N SER A 446 -10.77 22.68 8.21
CA SER A 446 -9.92 21.62 8.74
C SER A 446 -9.83 20.49 7.70
N SER A 447 -9.01 20.72 6.69
CA SER A 447 -8.42 19.66 5.89
C SER A 447 -7.21 19.12 6.65
N SER A 448 -7.07 17.80 6.64
CA SER A 448 -5.79 17.12 6.86
C SER A 448 -4.70 17.90 6.11
N ALA A 449 -3.73 18.42 6.86
CA ALA A 449 -2.77 19.40 6.40
C ALA A 449 -1.96 18.89 5.19
N ILE A 450 -2.44 19.23 4.00
CA ILE A 450 -1.61 19.48 2.84
C ILE A 450 -0.89 20.81 3.12
N SER A 451 0.43 20.82 3.05
CA SER A 451 1.24 22.05 3.22
C SER A 451 0.71 23.16 2.31
N PRO A 452 0.55 24.42 2.79
CA PRO A 452 -0.05 25.53 2.04
C PRO A 452 0.69 25.90 0.72
N ALA A 453 1.81 25.26 0.42
CA ALA A 453 2.45 25.32 -0.89
C ALA A 453 1.63 24.68 -2.03
N VAL A 454 0.75 23.70 -1.74
CA VAL A 454 0.04 22.91 -2.78
C VAL A 454 -1.24 23.59 -3.29
N ALA A 455 -1.85 24.48 -2.49
CA ALA A 455 -3.00 25.28 -2.95
C ALA A 455 -2.59 26.40 -3.93
N GLY A 456 -1.34 26.87 -3.86
CA GLY A 456 -0.83 27.94 -4.72
C GLY A 456 -0.61 27.54 -6.17
N VAL A 457 -0.28 26.27 -6.43
CA VAL A 457 0.09 25.79 -7.78
C VAL A 457 -1.15 25.58 -8.67
N LEU A 458 -2.25 25.07 -8.10
CA LEU A 458 -3.53 24.91 -8.81
C LEU A 458 -4.14 26.26 -9.22
N GLY A 459 -4.01 27.29 -8.37
CA GLY A 459 -4.44 28.64 -8.71
C GLY A 459 -3.56 29.31 -9.78
N ALA A 460 -2.24 29.12 -9.71
CA ALA A 460 -1.30 29.75 -10.64
C ALA A 460 -1.41 29.18 -12.07
N VAL A 461 -1.64 27.87 -12.22
CA VAL A 461 -1.77 27.23 -13.55
C VAL A 461 -3.07 27.66 -14.24
N LEU A 462 -4.19 27.70 -13.51
CA LEU A 462 -5.46 28.15 -14.07
C LEU A 462 -5.44 29.64 -14.43
N MET A 463 -4.79 30.48 -13.60
CA MET A 463 -4.60 31.90 -13.92
C MET A 463 -3.68 32.12 -15.12
N ALA A 464 -2.61 31.34 -15.26
CA ALA A 464 -1.72 31.42 -16.41
C ALA A 464 -2.43 31.03 -17.72
N VAL A 465 -3.26 29.98 -17.70
CA VAL A 465 -4.07 29.58 -18.86
C VAL A 465 -5.12 30.63 -19.19
N LEU A 466 -5.80 31.22 -18.21
CA LEU A 466 -6.76 32.30 -18.44
C LEU A 466 -6.09 33.54 -19.03
N ILE A 467 -4.92 33.93 -18.51
CA ILE A 467 -4.15 35.07 -19.04
C ILE A 467 -3.68 34.76 -20.47
N ALA A 468 -3.23 33.54 -20.76
CA ALA A 468 -2.83 33.13 -22.11
C ALA A 468 -4.01 33.14 -23.10
N CYS A 469 -5.19 32.68 -22.69
CA CYS A 469 -6.40 32.71 -23.52
C CYS A 469 -6.90 34.14 -23.77
N VAL A 470 -6.87 35.00 -22.75
CA VAL A 470 -7.27 36.42 -22.89
C VAL A 470 -6.28 37.15 -23.80
N THR A 471 -4.98 36.96 -23.61
CA THR A 471 -3.95 37.58 -24.47
C THR A 471 -4.02 37.08 -25.91
N ALA A 472 -4.27 35.78 -26.14
CA ALA A 472 -4.50 35.23 -27.48
C ALA A 472 -5.78 35.80 -28.13
N GLY A 473 -6.85 35.97 -27.35
CA GLY A 473 -8.08 36.62 -27.82
C GLY A 473 -7.87 38.08 -28.23
N PHE A 474 -7.09 38.85 -27.46
CA PHE A 474 -6.73 40.23 -27.82
C PHE A 474 -5.84 40.31 -29.06
N ILE A 475 -4.94 39.35 -29.27
CA ILE A 475 -4.08 39.32 -30.47
C ILE A 475 -4.89 38.92 -31.72
N ALA A 476 -5.84 37.99 -31.59
CA ALA A 476 -6.69 37.54 -32.70
C ALA A 476 -7.72 38.60 -33.13
N LEU A 477 -8.23 39.41 -32.20
CA LEU A 477 -9.26 40.43 -32.47
C LEU A 477 -8.70 41.85 -32.66
N GLY A 478 -7.48 42.13 -32.20
CA GLY A 478 -6.89 43.48 -32.15
C GLY A 478 -5.90 43.84 -33.27
N GLY A 479 -5.62 42.94 -34.23
CA GLY A 479 -4.82 43.27 -35.42
C GLY A 479 -3.38 43.76 -35.16
N TRP A 480 -2.79 43.45 -34.00
CA TRP A 480 -1.48 43.98 -33.64
C TRP A 480 -0.36 43.20 -34.33
N ARG A 481 0.20 43.78 -35.40
CA ARG A 481 1.40 43.26 -36.08
C ARG A 481 2.65 43.73 -35.36
N PHE A 482 3.46 42.80 -34.86
CA PHE A 482 4.82 43.10 -34.43
C PHE A 482 5.65 43.54 -35.64
N SER A 483 6.02 44.83 -35.68
CA SER A 483 7.01 45.35 -36.60
C SER A 483 8.39 44.86 -36.18
N ARG A 484 9.08 44.17 -37.10
CA ARG A 484 10.44 43.67 -36.92
C ARG A 484 11.39 44.67 -37.57
N ASN A 485 11.88 45.65 -36.82
CA ASN A 485 12.89 46.57 -37.33
C ASN A 485 14.31 46.03 -37.09
N GLY A 486 15.05 45.95 -38.20
CA GLY A 486 16.43 45.52 -38.26
C GLY A 486 17.43 46.53 -37.69
N ARG A 487 18.62 46.01 -37.43
CA ARG A 487 19.83 46.70 -36.96
C ARG A 487 20.19 47.91 -37.83
N GLN A 488 20.65 48.99 -37.19
CA GLN A 488 21.76 49.79 -37.72
C GLN A 488 22.51 50.57 -36.62
N ASP A 489 23.82 50.63 -36.81
CA ASP A 489 24.86 51.24 -35.99
C ASP A 489 24.75 52.76 -35.82
N GLY A 490 25.34 53.29 -34.73
CA GLY A 490 25.75 54.69 -34.59
C GLY A 490 25.41 55.31 -33.22
N GLY A 491 26.39 55.46 -32.33
CA GLY A 491 26.28 56.27 -31.09
C GLY A 491 26.42 57.78 -31.36
N PRO A 492 26.78 58.64 -30.36
CA PRO A 492 26.67 58.53 -28.90
C PRO A 492 25.97 59.77 -28.26
N ALA A 493 25.32 59.59 -27.10
CA ALA A 493 24.97 60.59 -26.05
C ALA A 493 23.90 59.90 -25.17
N GLY A 494 23.90 59.87 -23.84
CA GLY A 494 24.50 60.68 -22.79
C GLY A 494 23.42 60.79 -21.70
N SER A 495 23.81 60.65 -20.42
CA SER A 495 22.99 60.76 -19.18
C SER A 495 22.14 59.53 -18.80
N ALA A 496 21.97 59.10 -17.54
CA ALA A 496 22.65 59.31 -16.25
C ALA A 496 22.01 58.31 -15.24
N ALA A 497 22.84 57.72 -14.37
CA ALA A 497 22.57 57.04 -13.07
C ALA A 497 23.58 55.86 -12.95
N GLY A 498 24.75 55.96 -12.31
CA GLY A 498 25.00 56.32 -10.91
C GLY A 498 24.63 55.10 -10.03
N GLY A 499 25.50 54.20 -9.57
CA GLY A 499 26.94 54.24 -9.36
C GLY A 499 27.24 54.38 -7.86
N PHE A 500 27.42 53.27 -7.12
CA PHE A 500 28.16 53.27 -5.86
C PHE A 500 28.88 51.94 -5.66
N LYS A 501 30.21 52.02 -5.55
CA LYS A 501 31.14 50.93 -5.25
C LYS A 501 32.21 51.48 -4.28
N GLY A 502 32.58 50.66 -3.29
CA GLY A 502 33.80 50.77 -2.48
C GLY A 502 33.56 51.29 -1.05
N ASN A 503 34.23 50.81 0.00
CA ASN A 503 35.43 49.97 0.10
C ASN A 503 35.57 49.34 1.52
N ASP A 504 36.44 48.34 1.61
CA ASP A 504 36.92 47.60 2.78
C ASP A 504 37.52 48.42 3.94
N LYS A 505 37.33 47.94 5.20
CA LYS A 505 38.32 47.68 6.29
C LYS A 505 37.59 47.47 7.64
N MET A 506 37.62 46.29 8.26
CA MET A 506 38.57 45.70 9.25
C MET A 506 38.11 45.77 10.73
N ALA A 507 38.08 44.57 11.35
CA ALA A 507 38.21 44.14 12.76
C ALA A 507 37.91 45.10 13.95
N GLY A 508 37.12 44.59 14.90
CA GLY A 508 37.22 44.93 16.33
C GLY A 508 35.94 45.43 17.01
N ASP A 509 35.22 44.48 17.64
CA ASP A 509 34.38 44.53 18.85
C ASP A 509 33.36 45.66 19.17
N ALA A 510 32.26 45.20 19.79
CA ALA A 510 31.23 45.87 20.61
C ALA A 510 30.44 47.08 20.06
N ASP A 511 29.15 46.88 19.76
CA ASP A 511 28.12 47.15 20.78
C ASP A 511 26.73 46.64 20.35
N VAL A 512 26.06 45.99 21.30
CA VAL A 512 24.72 45.41 21.17
C VAL A 512 23.71 46.49 21.53
N THR A 513 23.01 47.03 20.53
CA THR A 513 21.84 47.90 20.80
C THR A 513 20.62 47.06 21.13
N VAL A 514 20.24 47.08 22.41
CA VAL A 514 19.01 46.51 22.95
C VAL A 514 17.79 47.28 22.42
N SER A 515 16.89 46.59 21.71
CA SER A 515 15.54 47.10 21.46
C SER A 515 14.59 46.64 22.57
N ASN A 516 14.05 47.61 23.30
CA ASN A 516 12.98 47.46 24.28
C ASN A 516 11.67 46.98 23.64
N ALA A 517 11.30 45.72 23.84
CA ALA A 517 9.92 45.23 23.96
C ALA A 517 9.97 43.73 24.32
N GLY A 518 9.50 43.37 25.52
CA GLY A 518 9.66 42.04 26.08
C GLY A 518 8.70 40.99 25.52
N ARG A 519 9.01 39.73 25.80
CA ARG A 519 8.28 38.88 26.77
C ARG A 519 8.84 37.45 26.71
N ASN A 520 9.46 37.07 27.82
CA ASN A 520 9.96 35.77 28.27
C ASN A 520 9.53 34.51 27.49
N GLU A 521 10.51 33.84 26.87
CA GLU A 521 10.54 32.38 26.75
C GLU A 521 11.82 31.88 27.40
N GLU A 522 11.65 31.30 28.58
CA GLU A 522 12.70 30.71 29.40
C GLU A 522 13.10 29.35 28.81
N ARG A 523 14.33 29.28 28.29
CA ARG A 523 15.03 28.01 28.11
C ARG A 523 15.57 27.57 29.45
N VAL A 524 15.01 26.51 30.02
CA VAL A 524 15.68 25.73 31.07
C VAL A 524 15.94 24.33 30.55
N GLY A 525 17.22 24.05 30.33
CA GLY A 525 17.75 22.70 30.31
C GLY A 525 18.46 22.42 31.63
N SER A 526 18.52 21.13 31.93
CA SER A 526 19.46 20.44 32.82
C SER A 526 19.01 20.15 34.26
N TRP A 527 18.81 18.84 34.48
CA TRP A 527 19.37 18.03 35.56
C TRP A 527 19.64 18.73 36.89
N GLU A 528 18.87 18.41 37.94
CA GLU A 528 19.42 18.04 39.25
C GLU A 528 18.47 17.06 39.98
N LEU A 529 19.05 15.95 40.45
CA LEU A 529 18.51 15.05 41.46
C LEU A 529 18.45 15.79 42.81
N ARG A 530 17.32 15.70 43.53
CA ARG A 530 17.38 15.53 44.99
C ARG A 530 16.12 14.94 45.61
N ASP A 531 16.39 13.90 46.40
CA ASP A 531 15.52 13.20 47.33
C ASP A 531 14.88 14.09 48.41
N GLY A 532 13.72 13.63 48.87
CA GLY A 532 13.41 13.53 50.30
C GLY A 532 12.44 14.55 50.89
N GLY A 533 11.30 14.06 51.42
CA GLY A 533 10.57 14.78 52.46
C GLY A 533 9.07 14.48 52.55
N ARG A 534 8.70 13.68 53.56
CA ARG A 534 7.33 13.28 53.94
C ARG A 534 6.41 14.45 54.33
N GLY A 535 5.15 14.35 53.90
CA GLY A 535 3.95 14.38 54.75
C GLY A 535 3.21 15.72 54.94
N THR A 536 1.93 15.76 54.58
CA THR A 536 0.80 15.71 55.54
C THR A 536 -0.55 15.66 54.79
N TYR A 537 -1.47 14.91 55.39
CA TYR A 537 -2.84 14.62 54.98
C TYR A 537 -3.79 15.82 55.13
N THR A 538 -4.80 15.90 54.26
CA THR A 538 -6.19 16.19 54.64
C THR A 538 -7.17 15.71 53.54
N SER A 539 -7.92 14.64 53.82
CA SER A 539 -9.23 14.35 53.20
C SER A 539 -10.34 14.92 54.07
N PRO A 540 -11.59 15.00 53.56
CA PRO A 540 -12.56 14.07 54.14
C PRO A 540 -13.70 13.54 53.22
N PHE A 541 -14.22 12.36 53.64
CA PHE A 541 -15.51 11.67 53.35
C PHE A 541 -15.67 11.02 51.95
N GLY A 542 -16.06 9.74 51.74
CA GLY A 542 -16.55 8.54 52.46
C GLY A 542 -17.11 7.61 51.36
N SER A 543 -17.02 6.27 51.31
CA SER A 543 -17.40 5.22 52.27
C SER A 543 -16.93 3.82 51.80
N ASP A 544 -16.51 2.98 52.76
CA ASP A 544 -16.28 1.52 52.72
C ASP A 544 -17.52 0.71 52.24
N ILE A 545 -17.46 -0.56 51.80
CA ILE A 545 -17.15 -1.81 52.56
C ILE A 545 -16.94 -2.96 51.55
N VAL A 546 -15.90 -3.81 51.72
CA VAL A 546 -16.01 -5.30 51.85
C VAL A 546 -14.79 -5.83 52.62
N THR A 547 -15.08 -6.79 53.49
CA THR A 547 -14.30 -7.33 54.61
C THR A 547 -13.21 -8.35 54.25
N SER A 548 -12.30 -8.44 55.23
CA SER A 548 -11.16 -9.32 55.45
C SER A 548 -11.40 -10.82 55.44
N GLU A 549 -10.41 -11.59 54.97
CA GLU A 549 -9.84 -12.70 55.73
C GLU A 549 -8.32 -12.84 55.53
N PHE A 550 -7.67 -13.14 56.65
CA PHE A 550 -6.25 -13.40 56.94
C PHE A 550 -5.62 -14.52 56.09
N ALA A 551 -4.32 -14.80 56.03
CA ALA A 551 -3.04 -14.17 56.33
C ALA A 551 -1.96 -15.24 56.02
N GLN A 552 -0.72 -14.81 55.81
CA GLN A 552 0.53 -15.57 55.97
C GLN A 552 0.83 -16.75 55.02
N ARG A 553 1.80 -16.54 54.11
CA ARG A 553 3.10 -17.25 54.15
C ARG A 553 4.14 -16.52 53.30
N THR A 554 5.26 -16.22 53.93
CA THR A 554 6.51 -15.69 53.37
C THR A 554 7.48 -16.83 53.01
N ARG A 555 8.46 -16.50 52.14
CA ARG A 555 9.65 -17.25 51.65
C ARG A 555 9.39 -18.05 50.37
N ALA A 556 10.24 -18.05 49.35
CA ALA A 556 11.60 -17.54 49.14
C ALA A 556 11.77 -17.18 47.65
N MET A 557 12.50 -16.12 47.33
CA MET A 557 13.07 -15.95 45.99
C MET A 557 14.45 -16.59 46.01
N ASP A 558 14.60 -17.68 45.26
CA ASP A 558 15.91 -18.20 44.90
C ASP A 558 16.47 -17.34 43.75
N GLU A 559 17.63 -16.76 44.01
CA GLU A 559 18.51 -16.17 43.02
C GLU A 559 19.24 -17.30 42.27
N ASP A 560 18.96 -17.48 40.99
CA ASP A 560 19.90 -18.12 40.07
C ASP A 560 20.45 -17.06 39.12
N GLY A 561 21.63 -16.56 39.48
CA GLY A 561 22.44 -15.68 38.64
C GLY A 561 22.97 -16.44 37.43
N VAL A 562 22.42 -16.14 36.25
CA VAL A 562 23.02 -16.53 34.98
C VAL A 562 24.19 -15.60 34.68
N SER A 563 25.40 -16.15 34.73
CA SER A 563 26.65 -15.50 34.36
C SER A 563 26.70 -15.20 32.85
N VAL A 564 26.91 -13.93 32.49
CA VAL A 564 26.97 -13.40 31.11
C VAL A 564 28.39 -13.46 30.53
N THR A 565 29.14 -14.55 30.75
CA THR A 565 30.49 -14.72 30.16
C THR A 565 30.84 -16.18 29.79
N GLY A 566 29.88 -16.92 29.22
CA GLY A 566 30.13 -18.25 28.62
C GLY A 566 30.41 -18.18 27.12
N ALA A 567 31.46 -18.86 26.64
CA ALA A 567 31.78 -19.00 25.22
C ALA A 567 30.62 -19.67 24.44
N PRO A 568 30.40 -19.30 23.15
CA PRO A 568 29.26 -19.80 22.38
C PRO A 568 29.36 -21.31 22.14
N VAL A 569 28.22 -21.98 22.31
CA VAL A 569 28.03 -23.41 22.05
C VAL A 569 28.06 -23.68 20.54
N ASN A 570 28.94 -24.58 20.10
CA ASN A 570 29.03 -25.02 18.70
C ASN A 570 27.79 -25.83 18.30
N ALA A 571 27.33 -25.62 17.07
CA ALA A 571 26.28 -26.40 16.44
C ALA A 571 26.70 -27.89 16.36
N ARG A 572 25.80 -28.78 16.79
CA ARG A 572 25.97 -30.23 16.60
C ARG A 572 25.56 -30.57 15.17
N GLU A 573 26.54 -30.82 14.31
CA GLU A 573 26.35 -31.68 13.14
C GLU A 573 26.49 -33.14 13.57
N SER A 574 25.47 -33.96 13.33
CA SER A 574 25.64 -35.35 12.85
C SER A 574 24.31 -36.02 12.48
N VAL A 575 24.28 -36.46 11.22
CA VAL A 575 23.63 -37.62 10.57
C VAL A 575 22.13 -37.82 10.74
#